data_AF-A0A914PQI7-F1
#
_entry.id   AF-A0A914PQI7-F1
#
_cell.length_a   1.000
_cell.length_b   1.000
_cell.length_c   1.000
_cell.angle_alpha   90.00
_cell.angle_beta   90.00
_cell.angle_gamma   90.00
#
_symmetry.space_group_name_H-M   'P 1'
#
loop_
_entity.id
_entity.type
_entity.pdbx_description
1 polymer ?
#
loop_
_entity_poly.entity_id
_entity_poly.type
_entity_poly.pdbx_seq_one_letter_code
_entity_poly.pdbx_strand_id
1 'polypeptide(L)'
;MIASIAWDVPWRHCNNTWNTHLCRDVLSNFSSDNSVHRTPSQEYYEFNVLESQKSTGFDDLGAIKPSLAFCMFLVFLTVYFALWKGPRSSGKVVWVTATAPYVVLTILLIRAITLPGASVGIYYYLTPNFEKLWDPNVWTAAATQIFFSLGPGFGVLLALSSYNDFNNNLYRDAIVTSLINCFTSFFSGFVIFATLGYMSQLTNTPVSEVVGESESMLIFVVYPQAIATMSYPSFWAFIFFLMLLTLGIDSTFSGIEALITGFCDEYPRILQRKREIFVAVIIFMYYLGSLPAVTYVMAKKL
;
A
#
# COMPACT_ATOMS: atom_id res chain seq x y z
N MET A 1 0.66 6.75 -8.88
CA MET A 1 0.35 8.18 -8.62
C MET A 1 0.77 9.10 -9.77
N ILE A 2 2.06 9.24 -10.12
CA ILE A 2 2.48 10.19 -11.18
C ILE A 2 1.79 9.90 -12.52
N ALA A 3 1.72 8.62 -12.92
CA ALA A 3 1.08 8.20 -14.15
C ALA A 3 -0.45 8.48 -14.21
N SER A 4 -1.12 8.71 -13.09
CA SER A 4 -2.56 9.04 -13.08
C SER A 4 -2.85 10.53 -13.25
N ILE A 5 -1.82 11.38 -13.39
CA ILE A 5 -2.00 12.81 -13.70
C ILE A 5 -2.39 13.01 -15.18
N ALA A 6 -2.14 12.01 -16.03
CA ALA A 6 -2.56 12.02 -17.42
C ALA A 6 -4.09 12.13 -17.56
N TRP A 7 -4.54 12.70 -18.69
CA TRP A 7 -5.95 12.85 -19.04
C TRP A 7 -6.73 11.53 -19.00
N ASP A 8 -6.08 10.44 -19.38
CA ASP A 8 -6.60 9.09 -19.26
C ASP A 8 -5.55 8.19 -18.60
N VAL A 9 -6.00 7.21 -17.83
CA VAL A 9 -5.09 6.32 -17.11
C VAL A 9 -4.47 5.29 -18.07
N PRO A 10 -3.15 5.04 -18.00
CA PRO A 10 -2.47 4.19 -19.00
C PRO A 10 -2.89 2.72 -18.95
N TRP A 11 -3.52 2.27 -17.86
CA TRP A 11 -4.06 0.92 -17.69
C TRP A 11 -5.54 0.79 -18.07
N ARG A 12 -6.09 1.75 -18.83
CA ARG A 12 -7.49 1.68 -19.28
C ARG A 12 -7.69 0.81 -20.51
N HIS A 13 -6.74 0.87 -21.44
CA HIS A 13 -6.84 0.26 -22.76
C HIS A 13 -5.60 -0.57 -23.09
N CYS A 14 -5.76 -1.56 -23.95
CA CYS A 14 -4.65 -2.39 -24.47
C CYS A 14 -3.82 -1.75 -25.59
N ASN A 15 -4.08 -0.50 -25.97
CA ASN A 15 -3.38 0.16 -27.09
C ASN A 15 -2.11 0.90 -26.63
N ASN A 16 -1.18 0.18 -26.00
CA ASN A 16 0.12 0.72 -25.59
C ASN A 16 1.28 -0.14 -26.07
N THR A 17 2.49 0.42 -26.02
CA THR A 17 3.72 -0.22 -26.49
C THR A 17 4.15 -1.43 -25.67
N TRP A 18 3.70 -1.54 -24.42
CA TRP A 18 3.99 -2.66 -23.52
C TRP A 18 2.94 -3.77 -23.57
N ASN A 19 1.81 -3.55 -24.26
CA ASN A 19 0.74 -4.52 -24.29
C ASN A 19 1.04 -5.69 -25.23
N THR A 20 0.62 -6.89 -24.85
CA THR A 20 0.75 -8.09 -25.69
C THR A 20 -0.55 -8.41 -26.42
N HIS A 21 -0.50 -9.37 -27.34
CA HIS A 21 -1.68 -9.87 -28.05
C HIS A 21 -2.70 -10.57 -27.12
N LEU A 22 -2.33 -10.86 -25.87
CA LEU A 22 -3.20 -11.46 -24.86
C LEU A 22 -4.03 -10.44 -24.08
N CYS A 23 -3.75 -9.15 -24.28
CA CYS A 23 -4.47 -8.06 -23.61
C CYS A 23 -5.90 -7.95 -24.15
N ARG A 24 -6.89 -7.93 -23.24
CA ARG A 24 -8.30 -7.70 -23.56
C ARG A 24 -8.86 -6.58 -22.70
N ASP A 25 -9.55 -5.63 -23.32
CA ASP A 25 -10.27 -4.58 -22.59
C ASP A 25 -11.43 -5.19 -21.78
N VAL A 26 -11.62 -4.71 -20.55
CA VAL A 26 -12.61 -5.24 -19.58
C VAL A 26 -14.05 -5.21 -20.11
N LEU A 27 -14.35 -4.27 -21.00
CA LEU A 27 -15.68 -4.07 -21.61
C LEU A 27 -15.83 -4.76 -22.98
N SER A 28 -14.77 -5.40 -23.49
CA SER A 28 -14.88 -6.16 -24.74
C SER A 28 -15.61 -7.48 -24.47
N ASN A 29 -16.66 -7.78 -25.26
CA ASN A 29 -17.46 -8.99 -25.08
C ASN A 29 -16.54 -10.20 -24.96
N PHE A 30 -16.65 -10.93 -23.84
CA PHE A 30 -16.04 -12.23 -23.64
C PHE A 30 -16.63 -13.21 -24.66
N SER A 31 -16.09 -13.21 -25.88
CA SER A 31 -16.21 -14.36 -26.75
C SER A 31 -15.55 -15.52 -26.02
N SER A 32 -16.28 -16.63 -25.86
CA SER A 32 -15.84 -17.86 -25.19
C SER A 32 -14.67 -18.53 -25.91
N ASP A 33 -13.53 -17.87 -25.91
CA ASP A 33 -12.26 -18.42 -26.35
C ASP A 33 -11.49 -18.85 -25.10
N ASN A 34 -11.09 -20.12 -25.05
CA ASN A 34 -10.40 -20.72 -23.89
C ASN A 34 -8.95 -20.20 -23.72
N SER A 35 -8.62 -19.05 -24.31
CA SER A 35 -7.29 -18.46 -24.24
C SER A 35 -7.13 -17.65 -22.95
N VAL A 36 -5.95 -17.77 -22.32
CA VAL A 36 -5.62 -17.03 -21.10
C VAL A 36 -5.51 -15.55 -21.44
N HIS A 37 -6.53 -14.77 -21.07
CA HIS A 37 -6.58 -13.34 -21.30
C HIS A 37 -6.02 -12.57 -20.10
N ARG A 38 -5.34 -11.45 -20.38
CA ARG A 38 -4.83 -10.52 -19.35
C ARG A 38 -5.53 -9.18 -19.46
N THR A 39 -5.75 -8.55 -18.31
CA THR A 39 -6.38 -7.23 -18.25
C THR A 39 -5.34 -6.14 -18.53
N PRO A 40 -5.75 -4.94 -19.01
CA PRO A 40 -4.81 -3.87 -19.31
C PRO A 40 -4.05 -3.39 -18.05
N SER A 41 -4.68 -3.47 -16.88
CA SER A 41 -4.03 -3.17 -15.59
C SER A 41 -3.01 -4.22 -15.19
N GLN A 42 -3.27 -5.50 -15.44
CA GLN A 42 -2.32 -6.56 -15.17
C GLN A 42 -1.07 -6.39 -16.03
N GLU A 43 -1.23 -6.19 -17.34
CA GLU A 43 -0.09 -5.96 -18.23
C GLU A 43 0.63 -4.64 -17.92
N TYR A 44 -0.09 -3.58 -17.55
CA TYR A 44 0.55 -2.34 -17.12
C TYR A 44 1.44 -2.57 -15.89
N TYR A 45 0.95 -3.31 -14.89
CA TYR A 45 1.71 -3.62 -13.69
C TYR A 45 2.92 -4.52 -13.97
N GLU A 46 2.71 -5.64 -14.67
CA GLU A 46 3.75 -6.63 -14.95
C GLU A 46 4.80 -6.13 -15.95
N PHE A 47 4.36 -5.50 -17.04
CA PHE A 47 5.21 -5.23 -18.20
C PHE A 47 5.69 -3.79 -18.31
N ASN A 48 5.00 -2.83 -17.68
CA ASN A 48 5.41 -1.43 -17.70
C ASN A 48 5.83 -0.88 -16.32
N VAL A 49 5.23 -1.28 -15.21
CA VAL A 49 5.65 -0.82 -13.87
C VAL A 49 6.82 -1.65 -13.36
N LEU A 50 6.71 -2.98 -13.41
CA LEU A 50 7.76 -3.88 -12.94
C LEU A 50 8.77 -4.26 -14.02
N GLU A 51 8.33 -4.38 -15.28
CA GLU A 51 9.13 -4.98 -16.37
C GLU A 51 9.64 -6.40 -16.03
N SER A 52 8.78 -7.17 -15.36
CA SER A 52 9.08 -8.51 -14.84
C SER A 52 9.52 -9.52 -15.88
N GLN A 53 9.16 -9.32 -17.13
CA GLN A 53 9.57 -10.12 -18.29
C GLN A 53 11.07 -10.04 -18.60
N LYS A 54 11.80 -9.06 -18.03
CA LYS A 54 13.24 -8.88 -18.22
C LYS A 54 14.11 -9.70 -17.27
N SER A 55 13.48 -10.45 -16.35
CA SER A 55 14.15 -11.32 -15.39
C SER A 55 13.60 -12.74 -15.50
N THR A 56 14.47 -13.73 -15.27
CA THR A 56 14.09 -15.15 -15.27
C THR A 56 13.72 -15.68 -13.88
N GLY A 57 13.97 -14.93 -12.81
CA GLY A 57 13.67 -15.31 -11.43
C GLY A 57 14.67 -14.75 -10.42
N PHE A 58 14.66 -15.27 -9.18
CA PHE A 58 15.55 -14.78 -8.11
C PHE A 58 17.05 -14.97 -8.41
N ASP A 59 17.40 -15.96 -9.22
CA ASP A 59 18.79 -16.19 -9.67
C ASP A 59 19.29 -15.11 -10.65
N ASP A 60 18.36 -14.36 -11.25
CA ASP A 60 18.63 -13.32 -12.24
C ASP A 60 17.75 -12.10 -11.96
N LEU A 61 18.19 -11.26 -11.02
CA LEU A 61 17.49 -10.03 -10.62
C LEU A 61 17.30 -9.04 -11.79
N GLY A 62 18.14 -9.11 -12.82
CA GLY A 62 18.23 -8.11 -13.87
C GLY A 62 18.82 -6.78 -13.38
N ALA A 63 18.70 -5.74 -14.20
CA ALA A 63 19.18 -4.41 -13.85
C ALA A 63 18.20 -3.65 -12.95
N ILE A 64 18.70 -2.61 -12.26
CA ILE A 64 17.88 -1.66 -11.52
C ILE A 64 17.01 -0.90 -12.50
N LYS A 65 15.69 -0.88 -12.26
CA LYS A 65 14.75 -0.10 -13.05
C LYS A 65 14.87 1.39 -12.72
N PRO A 66 15.33 2.26 -13.65
CA PRO A 66 15.65 3.64 -13.32
C PRO A 66 14.46 4.47 -12.84
N SER A 67 13.26 4.23 -13.38
CA SER A 67 12.06 4.95 -12.99
C SER A 67 11.62 4.62 -11.56
N LEU A 68 11.68 3.34 -11.15
CA LEU A 68 11.38 2.92 -9.78
C LEU A 68 12.45 3.41 -8.81
N ALA A 69 13.74 3.33 -9.17
CA ALA A 69 14.82 3.87 -8.35
C ALA A 69 14.67 5.38 -8.13
N PHE A 70 14.27 6.14 -9.15
CA PHE A 70 13.99 7.56 -9.02
C PHE A 70 12.76 7.85 -8.14
N CYS A 71 11.65 7.11 -8.32
CA CYS A 71 10.49 7.24 -7.43
C CYS A 71 10.84 6.93 -5.98
N MET A 72 11.65 5.88 -5.75
CA MET A 72 12.15 5.50 -4.43
C MET A 72 13.05 6.59 -3.83
N PHE A 73 13.94 7.18 -4.63
CA PHE A 73 14.75 8.33 -4.21
C PHE A 73 13.88 9.50 -3.72
N LEU A 74 12.82 9.84 -4.46
CA LEU A 74 11.89 10.90 -4.04
C LEU A 74 11.19 10.57 -2.71
N VAL A 75 10.79 9.31 -2.49
CA VAL A 75 10.21 8.87 -1.21
C VAL A 75 11.21 9.05 -0.07
N PHE A 76 12.45 8.58 -0.22
CA PHE A 76 13.48 8.73 0.80
C PHE A 76 13.85 10.20 1.03
N LEU A 77 13.81 11.05 0.01
CA LEU A 77 13.99 12.49 0.15
C LEU A 77 12.87 13.11 1.00
N THR A 78 11.61 12.72 0.78
CA THR A 78 10.49 13.15 1.62
C THR A 78 10.65 12.67 3.07
N VAL A 79 11.04 11.42 3.28
CA VAL A 79 11.31 10.86 4.61
C VAL A 79 12.46 11.61 5.31
N TYR A 80 13.50 12.01 4.59
CA TYR A 80 14.59 12.81 5.13
C TYR A 80 14.10 14.14 5.72
N PHE A 81 13.35 14.91 4.93
CA PHE A 81 12.80 16.17 5.41
C PHE A 81 11.75 15.98 6.52
N ALA A 82 11.07 14.83 6.58
CA ALA A 82 10.20 14.51 7.71
C ALA A 82 11.00 14.32 9.01
N LEU A 83 12.16 13.66 8.96
CA LEU A 83 12.92 13.22 10.14
C LEU A 83 14.08 14.11 10.59
N TRP A 84 14.60 14.97 9.71
CA TRP A 84 15.83 15.74 9.95
C TRP A 84 15.86 16.55 11.26
N LYS A 85 14.72 17.10 11.70
CA LYS A 85 14.56 17.85 12.97
C LYS A 85 13.84 17.05 14.06
N GLY A 86 13.77 15.72 13.89
CA GLY A 86 13.13 14.78 14.80
C GLY A 86 11.63 15.02 14.97
N PRO A 87 11.06 14.72 16.16
CA PRO A 87 9.63 14.76 16.44
C PRO A 87 8.94 16.09 16.11
N ARG A 88 9.68 17.21 16.16
CA ARG A 88 9.14 18.54 15.82
C ARG A 88 8.81 18.70 14.33
N SER A 89 9.50 17.98 13.46
CA SER A 89 9.25 17.98 12.01
C SER A 89 8.29 16.85 11.63
N SER A 90 8.56 15.63 12.09
CA SER A 90 7.69 14.48 11.80
C SER A 90 6.28 14.71 12.33
N GLY A 91 6.12 15.27 13.53
CA GLY A 91 4.81 15.63 14.08
C GLY A 91 4.00 16.58 13.20
N LYS A 92 4.64 17.49 12.44
CA LYS A 92 3.93 18.37 11.48
C LYS A 92 3.54 17.63 10.20
N VAL A 93 4.39 16.71 9.74
CA VAL A 93 4.11 15.90 8.55
C VAL A 93 2.97 14.92 8.83
N VAL A 94 2.95 14.30 10.01
CA VAL A 94 1.91 13.37 10.49
C VAL A 94 0.51 13.98 10.40
N TRP A 95 0.36 15.28 10.68
CA TRP A 95 -0.95 15.94 10.60
C TRP A 95 -1.62 15.81 9.24
N VAL A 96 -0.84 15.82 8.15
CA VAL A 96 -1.36 15.63 6.79
C VAL A 96 -1.47 14.15 6.48
N THR A 97 -0.39 13.43 6.74
CA THR A 97 -0.19 12.07 6.24
C THR A 97 -1.00 11.01 6.99
N ALA A 98 -1.30 11.23 8.28
CA ALA A 98 -2.15 10.34 9.07
C ALA A 98 -3.64 10.67 8.92
N THR A 99 -4.00 11.90 8.54
CA THR A 99 -5.41 12.32 8.39
C THR A 99 -5.93 12.17 6.96
N ALA A 100 -5.10 12.42 5.95
CA ALA A 100 -5.47 12.31 4.54
C ALA A 100 -6.03 10.92 4.17
N PRO A 101 -5.48 9.79 4.67
CA PRO A 101 -6.05 8.47 4.39
C PRO A 101 -7.50 8.33 4.84
N TYR A 102 -7.89 8.89 5.99
CA TYR A 102 -9.29 8.82 6.45
C TYR A 102 -10.23 9.61 5.55
N VAL A 103 -9.79 10.78 5.09
CA VAL A 103 -10.55 11.60 4.12
C VAL A 103 -10.72 10.83 2.80
N VAL A 104 -9.63 10.27 2.27
CA VAL A 104 -9.66 9.52 1.01
C VAL A 104 -10.48 8.24 1.14
N LEU A 105 -10.31 7.45 2.20
CA LEU A 105 -11.10 6.24 2.46
C LEU A 105 -12.59 6.57 2.54
N THR A 106 -12.96 7.69 3.18
CA THR A 106 -14.36 8.11 3.26
C THR A 106 -14.93 8.47 1.88
N ILE A 107 -14.17 9.21 1.07
CA ILE A 107 -14.56 9.55 -0.31
C ILE A 107 -14.70 8.29 -1.17
N LEU A 108 -13.74 7.36 -1.06
CA LEU A 108 -13.75 6.09 -1.78
C LEU A 108 -14.88 5.18 -1.29
N LEU A 109 -15.24 5.20 0.00
CA LEU A 109 -16.37 4.45 0.51
C LEU A 109 -17.68 4.93 -0.11
N ILE A 110 -17.93 6.25 -0.06
CA ILE A 110 -19.13 6.85 -0.65
C ILE A 110 -19.22 6.52 -2.13
N ARG A 111 -18.08 6.56 -2.84
CA ARG A 111 -18.04 6.15 -4.24
C ARG A 111 -18.34 4.66 -4.39
N ALA A 112 -17.70 3.79 -3.62
CA ALA A 112 -17.84 2.35 -3.74
C ALA A 112 -19.27 1.87 -3.47
N ILE A 113 -19.95 2.39 -2.44
CA ILE A 113 -21.33 1.99 -2.10
C ILE A 113 -22.37 2.50 -3.11
N THR A 114 -22.05 3.52 -3.91
CA THR A 114 -22.94 4.02 -4.98
C THR A 114 -22.81 3.25 -6.29
N LEU A 115 -21.83 2.35 -6.39
CA LEU A 115 -21.65 1.49 -7.56
C LEU A 115 -22.59 0.27 -7.50
N PRO A 116 -23.06 -0.23 -8.66
CA PRO A 116 -23.86 -1.45 -8.69
C PRO A 116 -23.04 -2.63 -8.17
N GLY A 117 -23.66 -3.52 -7.38
CA GLY A 117 -23.00 -4.74 -6.90
C GLY A 117 -22.17 -4.58 -5.63
N ALA A 118 -22.06 -3.37 -5.09
CA ALA A 118 -21.34 -3.13 -3.84
C ALA A 118 -21.86 -3.99 -2.67
N SER A 119 -23.17 -4.24 -2.62
CA SER A 119 -23.81 -5.09 -1.61
C SER A 119 -23.32 -6.55 -1.65
N VAL A 120 -23.01 -7.09 -2.83
CA VAL A 120 -22.48 -8.46 -2.99
C VAL A 120 -21.13 -8.59 -2.28
N GLY A 121 -20.27 -7.59 -2.46
CA GLY A 121 -18.97 -7.55 -1.81
C GLY A 121 -19.06 -7.36 -0.30
N ILE A 122 -19.93 -6.46 0.17
CA ILE A 122 -20.16 -6.25 1.61
C ILE A 122 -20.73 -7.52 2.26
N TYR A 123 -21.65 -8.21 1.59
CA TYR A 123 -22.19 -9.49 2.07
C TYR A 123 -21.08 -10.55 2.15
N TYR A 124 -20.24 -10.65 1.13
CA TYR A 124 -19.07 -11.54 1.15
C TYR A 124 -18.12 -11.23 2.32
N TYR A 125 -17.89 -9.95 2.61
CA TYR A 125 -17.01 -9.51 3.70
C TYR A 125 -17.54 -9.86 5.10
N LEU A 126 -18.85 -9.67 5.33
CA LEU A 126 -19.44 -9.75 6.66
C LEU A 126 -20.09 -11.10 6.99
N THR A 127 -20.36 -11.94 5.99
CA THR A 127 -21.03 -13.23 6.22
C THR A 127 -20.10 -14.17 7.00
N PRO A 128 -20.43 -14.50 8.26
CA PRO A 128 -19.55 -15.32 9.08
C PRO A 128 -19.62 -16.79 8.64
N ASN A 129 -18.47 -17.44 8.54
CA ASN A 129 -18.39 -18.90 8.47
C ASN A 129 -17.86 -19.45 9.79
N PHE A 130 -18.77 -19.88 10.67
CA PHE A 130 -18.41 -20.37 12.00
C PHE A 130 -17.64 -21.69 11.99
N GLU A 131 -17.72 -22.48 10.92
CA GLU A 131 -16.94 -23.72 10.80
C GLU A 131 -15.44 -23.43 10.74
N LYS A 132 -15.06 -22.27 10.17
CA LYS A 132 -13.65 -21.84 10.09
C LYS A 132 -13.04 -21.52 11.46
N LEU A 133 -13.84 -21.29 12.50
CA LEU A 133 -13.31 -21.04 13.85
C LEU A 133 -12.68 -22.31 14.48
N TRP A 134 -13.02 -23.50 13.96
CA TRP A 134 -12.40 -24.76 14.37
C TRP A 134 -11.02 -24.99 13.76
N ASP A 135 -10.64 -24.23 12.73
CA ASP A 135 -9.33 -24.30 12.10
C ASP A 135 -8.32 -23.47 12.92
N PRO A 136 -7.29 -24.08 13.54
CA PRO A 136 -6.27 -23.35 14.30
C PRO A 136 -5.54 -22.30 13.48
N ASN A 137 -5.42 -22.49 12.16
CA ASN A 137 -4.75 -21.55 11.26
C ASN A 137 -5.44 -20.18 11.24
N VAL A 138 -6.76 -20.12 11.46
CA VAL A 138 -7.51 -18.86 11.53
C VAL A 138 -7.08 -18.04 12.75
N TRP A 139 -6.84 -18.70 13.88
CA TRP A 139 -6.36 -18.04 15.11
C TRP A 139 -4.91 -17.60 15.00
N THR A 140 -4.06 -18.43 14.38
CA THR A 140 -2.68 -18.02 14.05
C THR A 140 -2.67 -16.80 13.14
N ALA A 141 -3.47 -16.80 12.07
CA ALA A 141 -3.58 -15.66 11.17
C ALA A 141 -4.10 -14.41 11.89
N ALA A 142 -5.10 -14.53 12.75
CA ALA A 142 -5.64 -13.41 13.53
C ALA A 142 -4.60 -12.83 14.51
N ALA A 143 -3.85 -13.68 15.22
CA ALA A 143 -2.78 -13.27 16.13
C ALA A 143 -1.63 -12.59 15.38
N THR A 144 -1.22 -13.15 14.25
CA THR A 144 -0.20 -12.56 13.37
C THR A 144 -0.65 -11.21 12.82
N GLN A 145 -1.90 -11.10 12.38
CA GLN A 145 -2.48 -9.86 11.85
C GLN A 145 -2.45 -8.74 12.90
N ILE A 146 -2.97 -8.97 14.11
CA ILE A 146 -3.02 -7.92 15.14
C ILE A 146 -1.62 -7.55 15.64
N PHE A 147 -0.71 -8.51 15.72
CA PHE A 147 0.69 -8.27 16.10
C PHE A 147 1.39 -7.36 15.08
N PHE A 148 1.34 -7.68 13.79
CA PHE A 148 1.99 -6.86 12.77
C PHE A 148 1.23 -5.55 12.48
N SER A 149 -0.08 -5.49 12.73
CA SER A 149 -0.86 -4.27 12.58
C SER A 149 -0.58 -3.23 13.67
N LEU A 150 -0.43 -3.64 14.93
CA LEU A 150 -0.09 -2.72 16.03
C LEU A 150 1.42 -2.47 16.16
N GLY A 151 2.25 -3.44 15.76
CA GLY A 151 3.70 -3.36 15.82
C GLY A 151 4.33 -3.20 17.22
N PRO A 152 3.87 -3.90 18.28
CA PRO A 152 4.56 -3.86 19.56
C PRO A 152 5.95 -4.55 19.45
N GLY A 153 6.92 -4.07 20.23
CA GLY A 153 8.24 -4.70 20.32
C GLY A 153 9.25 -4.27 19.25
N PHE A 154 8.85 -3.51 18.22
CA PHE A 154 9.78 -2.97 17.21
C PHE A 154 10.56 -1.73 17.66
N GLY A 155 10.41 -1.28 18.91
CA GLY A 155 11.07 -0.08 19.44
C GLY A 155 10.45 1.26 19.00
N VAL A 156 9.58 1.27 17.99
CA VAL A 156 8.90 2.48 17.51
C VAL A 156 8.06 3.14 18.58
N LEU A 157 7.16 2.39 19.23
CA LEU A 157 6.33 2.91 20.30
C LEU A 157 7.16 3.38 21.50
N LEU A 158 8.29 2.71 21.78
CA LEU A 158 9.22 3.11 22.83
C LEU A 158 9.85 4.47 22.51
N ALA A 159 10.39 4.64 21.31
CA ALA A 159 10.99 5.90 20.85
C ALA A 159 9.97 7.05 20.79
N LEU A 160 8.74 6.79 20.32
CA LEU A 160 7.69 7.82 20.31
C LEU A 160 7.28 8.21 21.74
N SER A 161 7.20 7.23 22.66
CA SER A 161 6.85 7.49 24.06
C SER A 161 7.95 8.22 24.84
N SER A 162 9.23 8.08 24.46
CA SER A 162 10.35 8.76 25.14
C SER A 162 10.34 10.28 24.93
N TYR A 163 9.61 10.76 23.92
CA TYR A 163 9.38 12.18 23.66
C TYR A 163 8.15 12.75 24.36
N ASN A 164 7.40 11.94 25.11
CA ASN A 164 6.14 12.35 25.72
C ASN A 164 6.34 12.99 27.11
N ASP A 165 5.34 13.73 27.58
CA ASP A 165 5.35 14.30 28.92
C ASP A 165 5.26 13.20 29.99
N PHE A 166 6.05 13.33 31.06
CA PHE A 166 6.15 12.32 32.12
C PHE A 166 4.82 12.00 32.82
N ASN A 167 3.93 12.99 32.93
CA ASN A 167 2.63 12.87 33.60
C ASN A 167 1.48 12.56 32.62
N ASN A 168 1.77 12.31 31.34
CA ASN A 168 0.73 12.01 30.36
C ASN A 168 0.07 10.65 30.64
N ASN A 169 -1.24 10.55 30.39
CA ASN A 169 -1.98 9.30 30.57
C ASN A 169 -1.75 8.34 29.39
N LEU A 170 -0.63 7.63 29.44
CA LEU A 170 -0.23 6.67 28.40
C LEU A 170 -1.25 5.52 28.22
N TYR A 171 -1.94 5.11 29.29
CA TYR A 171 -2.93 4.03 29.23
C TYR A 171 -4.11 4.38 28.31
N ARG A 172 -4.61 5.61 28.43
CA ARG A 172 -5.67 6.11 27.55
C ARG A 172 -5.21 6.13 26.10
N ASP A 173 -4.01 6.65 25.83
CA ASP A 173 -3.47 6.78 24.48
C ASP A 173 -3.27 5.41 23.82
N ALA A 174 -2.77 4.43 24.57
CA ALA A 174 -2.59 3.06 24.09
C ALA A 174 -3.92 2.40 23.70
N ILE A 175 -4.97 2.54 24.54
CA ILE A 175 -6.30 1.98 24.24
C ILE A 175 -6.90 2.66 23.01
N VAL A 176 -6.90 3.99 22.98
CA VAL A 176 -7.50 4.76 21.88
C VAL A 176 -6.80 4.46 20.57
N THR A 177 -5.47 4.44 20.55
CA THR A 177 -4.68 4.12 19.35
C THR A 177 -4.95 2.71 18.85
N SER A 178 -5.06 1.73 19.75
CA SER A 178 -5.35 0.34 19.39
C SER A 178 -6.75 0.18 18.81
N LEU A 179 -7.75 0.85 19.40
CA LEU A 179 -9.12 0.86 18.90
C LEU A 179 -9.24 1.53 17.54
N ILE A 180 -8.59 2.69 17.36
CA ILE A 180 -8.54 3.39 16.07
C ILE A 180 -7.91 2.49 15.02
N ASN A 181 -6.78 1.85 15.29
CA ASN A 181 -6.15 0.92 14.36
C ASN A 181 -7.12 -0.19 13.91
N CYS A 182 -7.77 -0.88 14.86
CA CYS A 182 -8.71 -1.95 14.54
C CYS A 182 -9.93 -1.45 13.76
N PHE A 183 -10.48 -0.29 14.16
CA PHE A 183 -11.60 0.33 13.47
C PHE A 183 -11.23 0.73 12.05
N THR A 184 -10.04 1.28 11.84
CA THR A 184 -9.54 1.67 10.52
C THR A 184 -9.37 0.46 9.61
N SER A 185 -8.86 -0.66 10.11
CA SER A 185 -8.80 -1.92 9.35
C SER A 185 -10.18 -2.46 8.97
N PHE A 186 -11.15 -2.36 9.89
CA PHE A 186 -12.54 -2.76 9.61
C PHE A 186 -13.18 -1.83 8.56
N PHE A 187 -12.99 -0.51 8.72
CA PHE A 187 -13.48 0.51 7.81
C PHE A 187 -12.89 0.40 6.41
N SER A 188 -11.58 0.17 6.29
CA SER A 188 -10.94 -0.06 4.99
C SER A 188 -11.47 -1.33 4.33
N GLY A 189 -11.80 -2.37 5.11
CA GLY A 189 -12.48 -3.58 4.62
C GLY A 189 -13.76 -3.27 3.83
N PHE A 190 -14.61 -2.34 4.30
CA PHE A 190 -15.80 -1.92 3.55
C PHE A 190 -15.45 -1.26 2.22
N VAL A 191 -14.50 -0.32 2.20
CA VAL A 191 -14.05 0.33 0.97
C VAL A 191 -13.56 -0.71 -0.03
N ILE A 192 -12.81 -1.69 0.48
CA ILE A 192 -12.19 -2.70 -0.33
C ILE A 192 -13.27 -3.59 -0.95
N PHE A 193 -14.03 -4.30 -0.11
CA PHE A 193 -15.01 -5.26 -0.57
C PHE A 193 -16.19 -4.64 -1.32
N ALA A 194 -16.63 -3.42 -1.02
CA ALA A 194 -17.65 -2.75 -1.83
C ALA A 194 -17.19 -2.54 -3.28
N THR A 195 -15.92 -2.20 -3.50
CA THR A 195 -15.34 -2.04 -4.84
C THR A 195 -15.19 -3.39 -5.55
N LEU A 196 -14.82 -4.45 -4.82
CA LEU A 196 -14.74 -5.80 -5.36
C LEU A 196 -16.11 -6.37 -5.74
N GLY A 197 -17.16 -6.05 -4.98
CA GLY A 197 -18.54 -6.39 -5.33
C GLY A 197 -18.97 -5.78 -6.67
N TYR A 198 -18.60 -4.52 -6.92
CA TYR A 198 -18.80 -3.88 -8.22
C TYR A 198 -18.06 -4.59 -9.35
N MET A 199 -16.79 -4.96 -9.13
CA MET A 199 -16.01 -5.71 -10.12
C MET A 199 -16.56 -7.10 -10.39
N SER A 200 -17.00 -7.80 -9.34
CA SER A 200 -17.65 -9.11 -9.44
C SER A 200 -18.89 -9.04 -10.32
N GLN A 201 -19.74 -8.02 -10.13
CA GLN A 201 -20.92 -7.83 -10.98
C GLN A 201 -20.55 -7.45 -12.42
N LEU A 202 -19.55 -6.59 -12.62
CA LEU A 202 -19.14 -6.14 -13.95
C LEU A 202 -18.53 -7.27 -14.80
N THR A 203 -17.72 -8.13 -14.18
CA THR A 203 -17.03 -9.25 -14.84
C THR A 203 -17.84 -10.55 -14.80
N ASN A 204 -18.94 -10.57 -14.05
CA ASN A 204 -19.77 -11.76 -13.83
C ASN A 204 -18.98 -12.95 -13.23
N THR A 205 -18.00 -12.63 -12.37
CA THR A 205 -17.15 -13.60 -11.66
C THR A 205 -17.36 -13.47 -10.15
N PRO A 206 -17.24 -14.54 -9.36
CA PRO A 206 -17.44 -14.48 -7.92
C PRO A 206 -16.36 -13.63 -7.24
N VAL A 207 -16.72 -12.92 -6.15
CA VAL A 207 -15.79 -12.05 -5.40
C VAL A 207 -14.50 -12.77 -4.99
N SER A 208 -14.56 -14.06 -4.64
CA SER A 208 -13.41 -14.88 -4.27
C SER A 208 -12.36 -15.02 -5.37
N GLU A 209 -12.76 -14.97 -6.64
CA GLU A 209 -11.85 -15.02 -7.79
C GLU A 209 -11.30 -13.63 -8.16
N VAL A 210 -12.10 -12.58 -7.94
CA VAL A 210 -11.72 -11.19 -8.26
C VAL A 210 -10.66 -10.63 -7.30
N VAL A 211 -10.60 -11.10 -6.04
CA VAL A 211 -9.64 -10.61 -5.03
C VAL A 211 -8.18 -10.79 -5.47
N GLY A 212 -7.91 -11.73 -6.39
CA GLY A 212 -6.57 -12.05 -6.84
C GLY A 212 -5.78 -12.87 -5.81
N GLU A 213 -4.62 -13.40 -6.24
CA GLU A 213 -3.85 -14.37 -5.45
C GLU A 213 -2.91 -13.73 -4.40
N SER A 214 -2.75 -12.40 -4.43
CA SER A 214 -1.86 -11.65 -3.54
C SER A 214 -2.35 -10.22 -3.29
N GLU A 215 -1.95 -9.65 -2.15
CA GLU A 215 -2.24 -8.25 -1.78
C GLU A 215 -1.74 -7.25 -2.82
N SER A 216 -0.57 -7.52 -3.42
CA SER A 216 0.00 -6.68 -4.46
C SER A 216 -0.88 -6.66 -5.72
N MET A 217 -1.37 -7.83 -6.14
CA MET A 217 -2.27 -7.93 -7.28
C MET A 217 -3.61 -7.25 -7.00
N LEU A 218 -4.15 -7.40 -5.79
CA LEU A 218 -5.35 -6.69 -5.36
C LEU A 218 -5.16 -5.17 -5.54
N ILE A 219 -4.12 -4.60 -4.92
CA ILE A 219 -3.89 -3.15 -4.87
C ILE A 219 -3.45 -2.56 -6.21
N PHE A 220 -2.61 -3.26 -6.99
CA PHE A 220 -1.99 -2.71 -8.20
C PHE A 220 -2.57 -3.21 -9.52
N VAL A 221 -3.44 -4.22 -9.49
CA VAL A 221 -4.12 -4.74 -10.68
C VAL A 221 -5.63 -4.59 -10.57
N VAL A 222 -6.24 -5.15 -9.53
CA VAL A 222 -7.71 -5.22 -9.39
C VAL A 222 -8.31 -3.85 -9.09
N TYR A 223 -7.74 -3.08 -8.15
CA TYR A 223 -8.19 -1.71 -7.85
C TYR A 223 -8.06 -0.77 -9.05
N PRO A 224 -6.89 -0.67 -9.71
CA PRO A 224 -6.74 0.18 -10.89
C PRO A 224 -7.68 -0.22 -12.02
N GLN A 225 -7.96 -1.52 -12.16
CA GLN A 225 -8.97 -2.01 -13.10
C GLN A 225 -10.37 -1.48 -12.78
N ALA A 226 -10.81 -1.61 -11.52
CA ALA A 226 -12.10 -1.10 -11.07
C ALA A 226 -12.22 0.42 -11.24
N ILE A 227 -11.15 1.15 -10.97
CA ILE A 227 -11.10 2.60 -11.13
C ILE A 227 -11.20 2.99 -12.61
N ALA A 228 -10.56 2.23 -13.52
CA ALA A 228 -10.55 2.53 -14.95
C ALA A 228 -11.94 2.45 -15.59
N THR A 229 -12.88 1.72 -14.99
CA THR A 229 -14.26 1.59 -15.48
C THR A 229 -15.19 2.68 -14.93
N MET A 230 -14.74 3.49 -13.97
CA MET A 230 -15.51 4.60 -13.41
C MET A 230 -15.38 5.88 -14.26
N SER A 231 -16.36 6.76 -14.18
CA SER A 231 -16.24 8.12 -14.70
C SER A 231 -15.12 8.88 -13.99
N TYR A 232 -14.29 9.60 -14.75
CA TYR A 232 -13.12 10.35 -14.27
C TYR A 232 -12.04 9.47 -13.59
N PRO A 233 -11.53 8.42 -14.27
CA PRO A 233 -10.64 7.43 -13.66
C PRO A 233 -9.34 8.03 -13.11
N SER A 234 -8.79 9.06 -13.77
CA SER A 234 -7.56 9.75 -13.32
C SER A 234 -7.69 10.36 -11.92
N PHE A 235 -8.84 10.94 -11.59
CA PHE A 235 -9.09 11.53 -10.27
C PHE A 235 -9.08 10.45 -9.17
N TRP A 236 -9.87 9.38 -9.36
CA TRP A 236 -9.97 8.27 -8.41
C TRP A 236 -8.63 7.56 -8.22
N ALA A 237 -7.89 7.33 -9.32
CA ALA A 237 -6.56 6.73 -9.27
C ALA A 237 -5.57 7.61 -8.51
N PHE A 238 -5.58 8.92 -8.76
CA PHE A 238 -4.68 9.85 -8.09
C PHE A 238 -4.90 9.83 -6.57
N ILE A 239 -6.14 9.98 -6.10
CA ILE A 239 -6.42 9.97 -4.65
C ILE A 239 -6.11 8.62 -4.01
N PHE A 240 -6.40 7.50 -4.69
CA PHE A 240 -6.12 6.15 -4.20
C PHE A 240 -4.61 5.91 -4.03
N PHE A 241 -3.81 6.21 -5.05
CA PHE A 241 -2.36 6.05 -4.96
C PHE A 241 -1.70 7.09 -4.06
N LEU A 242 -2.27 8.29 -3.93
CA LEU A 242 -1.82 9.27 -2.95
C LEU A 242 -2.04 8.76 -1.53
N MET A 243 -3.20 8.18 -1.24
CA MET A 243 -3.50 7.55 0.05
C MET A 243 -2.51 6.42 0.37
N LEU A 244 -2.24 5.52 -0.58
CA LEU A 244 -1.26 4.45 -0.39
C LEU A 244 0.14 5.01 -0.10
N LEU A 245 0.53 6.07 -0.82
CA LEU A 245 1.81 6.73 -0.59
C LEU A 245 1.89 7.36 0.81
N THR A 246 0.85 8.07 1.26
CA THR A 246 0.83 8.67 2.60
C THR A 246 0.86 7.62 3.71
N LEU A 247 0.11 6.52 3.57
CA LEU A 247 0.12 5.40 4.53
C LEU A 247 1.52 4.76 4.64
N GLY A 248 2.21 4.61 3.51
CA GLY A 248 3.56 4.06 3.47
C GLY A 248 4.61 4.99 4.09
N ILE A 249 4.53 6.29 3.81
CA ILE A 249 5.48 7.30 4.33
C ILE A 249 5.42 7.35 5.86
N ASP A 250 4.22 7.31 6.45
CA ASP A 250 4.03 7.41 7.90
C ASP A 250 4.66 6.27 8.68
N SER A 251 4.41 5.07 8.18
CA SER A 251 4.96 3.85 8.75
C SER A 251 6.49 3.85 8.60
N THR A 252 7.00 4.28 7.44
CA THR A 252 8.44 4.28 7.13
C THR A 252 9.21 5.23 8.03
N PHE A 253 8.77 6.49 8.15
CA PHE A 253 9.52 7.44 8.96
C PHE A 253 9.45 7.09 10.45
N SER A 254 8.34 6.51 10.92
CA SER A 254 8.21 6.08 12.32
C SER A 254 9.18 4.95 12.66
N GLY A 255 9.35 3.99 11.74
CA GLY A 255 10.34 2.93 11.87
C GLY A 255 11.78 3.45 11.92
N ILE A 256 12.13 4.35 10.99
CA ILE A 256 13.48 4.92 10.92
C ILE A 256 13.75 5.85 12.11
N GLU A 257 12.76 6.61 12.57
CA GLU A 257 12.88 7.47 13.76
C GLU A 257 13.26 6.65 14.99
N ALA A 258 12.67 5.47 15.19
CA ALA A 258 13.01 4.60 16.32
C ALA A 258 14.49 4.21 16.35
N LEU A 259 15.04 3.86 15.18
CA LEU A 259 16.45 3.55 15.02
C LEU A 259 17.32 4.80 15.29
N ILE A 260 16.94 5.95 14.72
CA ILE A 260 17.68 7.21 14.93
C ILE A 260 17.69 7.60 16.41
N THR A 261 16.55 7.52 17.09
CA THR A 261 16.40 7.82 18.52
C THR A 261 17.32 6.93 19.35
N GLY A 262 17.29 5.61 19.14
CA GLY A 262 18.17 4.69 19.87
C GLY A 262 19.65 5.03 19.75
N PHE A 263 20.13 5.32 18.53
CA PHE A 263 21.53 5.72 18.33
C PHE A 263 21.86 7.11 18.92
N CYS A 264 20.93 8.07 18.80
CA CYS A 264 21.11 9.41 19.37
C CYS A 264 21.15 9.39 20.90
N ASP A 265 20.38 8.50 21.54
CA ASP A 265 20.32 8.37 22.99
C ASP A 265 21.60 7.72 23.56
N GLU A 266 22.18 6.74 22.83
CA GLU A 266 23.44 6.08 23.23
C GLU A 266 24.68 6.97 23.00
N TYR A 267 24.72 7.73 21.90
CA TYR A 267 25.86 8.58 21.53
C TYR A 267 25.50 10.08 21.38
N PRO A 268 25.01 10.74 22.44
CA PRO A 268 24.41 12.08 22.35
C PRO A 268 25.40 13.16 21.93
N ARG A 269 26.66 13.09 22.39
CA ARG A 269 27.68 14.13 22.11
C ARG A 269 28.05 14.23 20.62
N ILE A 270 27.96 13.12 19.89
CA ILE A 270 28.42 13.00 18.50
C ILE A 270 27.22 13.08 17.55
N LEU A 271 26.22 12.22 17.76
CA LEU A 271 25.11 12.03 16.81
C LEU A 271 24.01 13.07 16.97
N GLN A 272 23.63 13.43 18.21
CA GLN A 272 22.55 14.39 18.44
C GLN A 272 22.90 15.79 17.93
N ARG A 273 24.16 16.23 18.10
CA ARG A 273 24.64 17.54 17.64
C ARG A 273 24.66 17.66 16.11
N LYS A 274 24.83 16.55 15.41
CA LYS A 274 24.88 16.47 13.94
C LYS A 274 23.73 15.61 13.39
N ARG A 275 22.56 15.68 14.03
CA ARG A 275 21.42 14.83 13.70
C ARG A 275 21.07 14.86 12.21
N GLU A 276 20.98 16.04 11.60
CA GLU A 276 20.62 16.17 10.18
C GLU A 276 21.55 15.35 9.27
N ILE A 277 22.86 15.40 9.53
CA ILE A 277 23.87 14.61 8.79
C ILE A 277 23.69 13.12 9.08
N PHE A 278 23.46 12.75 10.34
CA PHE A 278 23.24 11.36 10.73
C PHE A 278 22.01 10.77 10.04
N VAL A 279 20.89 11.50 10.03
CA VAL A 279 19.66 11.10 9.33
C VAL A 279 19.89 10.97 7.82
N ALA A 280 20.63 11.90 7.20
CA ALA A 280 20.99 11.81 5.78
C ALA A 280 21.79 10.54 5.47
N VAL A 281 22.77 10.21 6.32
CA VAL A 281 23.60 9.01 6.17
C VAL A 281 22.77 7.74 6.31
N ILE A 282 21.89 7.66 7.32
CA ILE A 282 20.99 6.51 7.51
C ILE A 282 20.07 6.35 6.30
N ILE A 283 19.39 7.41 5.86
CA ILE A 283 18.47 7.35 4.73
C ILE A 283 19.19 6.97 3.43
N PHE A 284 20.41 7.47 3.23
CA PHE A 284 21.22 7.06 2.09
C PHE A 284 21.57 5.57 2.15
N MET A 285 21.89 5.03 3.33
CA MET A 285 22.10 3.58 3.51
C MET A 285 20.82 2.77 3.21
N TYR A 286 19.65 3.22 3.68
CA TYR A 286 18.37 2.59 3.36
C TYR A 286 18.05 2.63 1.86
N TYR A 287 18.34 3.74 1.18
CA TYR A 287 18.19 3.86 -0.27
C TYR A 287 19.10 2.86 -1.01
N LEU A 288 20.37 2.77 -0.64
CA LEU A 288 21.29 1.80 -1.23
C LEU A 288 20.86 0.34 -0.96
N GLY A 289 20.43 0.04 0.27
CA GLY A 289 19.96 -1.29 0.66
C GLY A 289 18.65 -1.71 -0.01
N SER A 290 17.86 -0.75 -0.50
CA SER A 290 16.58 -1.01 -1.20
C SER A 290 16.72 -1.10 -2.73
N LEU A 291 17.89 -0.78 -3.30
CA LEU A 291 18.15 -0.91 -4.74
C LEU A 291 17.87 -2.32 -5.31
N PRO A 292 18.17 -3.43 -4.60
CA PRO A 292 17.82 -4.77 -5.09
C PRO A 292 16.31 -4.98 -5.28
N ALA A 293 15.47 -4.30 -4.50
CA ALA A 293 14.01 -4.43 -4.55
C ALA A 293 13.36 -3.68 -5.73
N VAL A 294 14.11 -2.82 -6.42
CA VAL A 294 13.67 -2.09 -7.63
C VAL A 294 14.31 -2.62 -8.91
N THR A 295 14.78 -3.87 -8.87
CA THR A 295 15.22 -4.62 -10.05
C THR A 295 14.02 -5.23 -10.80
N TYR A 296 14.28 -5.95 -11.90
CA TYR A 296 13.21 -6.51 -12.73
C TYR A 296 12.56 -7.78 -12.15
N VAL A 297 13.00 -8.30 -11.01
CA VAL A 297 12.39 -9.51 -10.44
C VAL A 297 11.00 -9.26 -9.91
N MET A 298 10.07 -10.11 -10.34
CA MET A 298 8.83 -10.37 -9.64
C MET A 298 9.01 -11.66 -8.83
N ALA A 299 8.70 -11.60 -7.53
CA ALA A 299 8.59 -12.80 -6.70
C ALA A 299 7.44 -13.66 -7.25
N LYS A 300 7.74 -14.60 -8.15
CA LYS A 300 6.84 -15.73 -8.40
C LYS A 300 6.87 -16.59 -7.15
N LYS A 301 5.70 -16.87 -6.57
CA LYS A 301 5.59 -17.88 -5.51
C LYS A 301 6.23 -19.17 -6.03
N LEU A 302 7.21 -19.68 -5.27
CA LEU A 302 7.64 -21.08 -5.33
C LEU A 302 6.48 -21.98 -4.88
#